data_AF-A0A7C7QM20-F1
#
_entry.id   AF-A0A7C7QM20-F1
#
_cell.length_a   1.000
_cell.length_b   1.000
_cell.length_c   1.000
_cell.angle_alpha   90.00
_cell.angle_beta   90.00
_cell.angle_gamma   90.00
#
_symmetry.space_group_name_H-M   'P 1'
#
loop_
_entity.id
_entity.type
_entity.pdbx_description
1 polymer ?
#
loop_
_entity_poly.entity_id
_entity_poly.type
_entity_poly.pdbx_seq_one_letter_code
_entity_poly.pdbx_strand_id
1 'polypeptide(L)'
;LIIGGGPAGLSAAIELGKLGVRTLIVDDKHRLGGKLVLQTHKFFGSIDACYAGTRGIDIATRLEQELQQYESVTCWLNTAAVAVFSDQKVGVVRDGKEYVLIRPKVLLVAAGAREKSLAFKGNTLPGVYGAGAFQTLVNRDLVKPTEKLFIVGGGNVGLIAGYHALQAGIAVVGLVEVMPQCGGYKVHQDKLARFGVPIYTSHTILSANGQESVESVTIAQVDENFRAIPGTEKSFECDTVLIAVGLDPVDEFYRKARDFGMVAYAAGDAEEIAEASAAMFTGKIRGLEIARELGREVGEVPPDWLRTAEILKSKPGETIAESLPAEEGGVFPVLHCVQEIPCDPCVSVCPQGCIVIEGDDMRQLPQYTGDGCNGCARCVVICPGLAITLVDYRKDPDYPTVTIPYEFLEDTIAVGDVVTVLDMEGQVLGNVETVRVRNVKANDRTILVGVKAPKEIAKRIAGIRVQEEQITEPMDHYVERLTDDVIICRCERVTAGEIRKLIKEGFTDMNAIKFPTRAMMGACGAKTCANLIKRIFKEEGIPESEIVENVQRPLFMEVPLGVFCQVEGGSHEEEL
;
A
#
# COMPACT_ATOMS: atom_id res chain seq x y z
N LEU A 1 5.07 -12.83 -23.58
CA LEU A 1 6.01 -12.00 -22.78
C LEU A 1 5.19 -11.36 -21.68
N ILE A 2 5.66 -11.43 -20.45
CA ILE A 2 5.05 -10.79 -19.29
C ILE A 2 6.04 -9.72 -18.81
N ILE A 3 5.59 -8.47 -18.71
CA ILE A 3 6.35 -7.37 -18.10
C ILE A 3 5.89 -7.24 -16.65
N GLY A 4 6.78 -7.52 -15.70
CA GLY A 4 6.51 -7.49 -14.26
C GLY A 4 6.35 -8.89 -13.65
N GLY A 5 7.17 -9.19 -12.65
CA GLY A 5 7.19 -10.39 -11.82
C GLY A 5 6.53 -10.20 -10.45
N GLY A 6 5.55 -9.30 -10.37
CA GLY A 6 4.66 -9.14 -9.20
C GLY A 6 3.56 -10.20 -9.12
N PRO A 7 2.65 -10.12 -8.12
CA PRO A 7 1.59 -11.12 -7.91
C PRO A 7 0.78 -11.44 -9.16
N ALA A 8 0.36 -10.43 -9.93
CA ALA A 8 -0.39 -10.63 -11.16
C ALA A 8 0.41 -11.36 -12.25
N GLY A 9 1.67 -10.95 -12.45
CA GLY A 9 2.56 -11.56 -13.44
C GLY A 9 2.92 -13.00 -13.09
N LEU A 10 3.20 -13.29 -11.82
CA LEU A 10 3.49 -14.63 -11.31
C LEU A 10 2.27 -15.54 -11.46
N SER A 11 1.08 -15.09 -11.02
CA SER A 11 -0.15 -15.85 -11.16
C SER A 11 -0.48 -16.18 -12.62
N ALA A 12 -0.34 -15.22 -13.53
CA ALA A 12 -0.55 -15.46 -14.96
C ALA A 12 0.45 -16.47 -15.53
N ALA A 13 1.72 -16.35 -15.15
CA ALA A 13 2.77 -17.23 -15.61
C ALA A 13 2.62 -18.67 -15.09
N ILE A 14 2.13 -18.85 -13.85
CA ILE A 14 1.82 -20.16 -13.27
C ILE A 14 0.72 -20.85 -14.09
N GLU A 15 -0.39 -20.16 -14.40
CA GLU A 15 -1.47 -20.75 -15.20
C GLU A 15 -1.02 -21.09 -16.63
N LEU A 16 -0.17 -20.26 -17.24
CA LEU A 16 0.46 -20.55 -18.54
C LEU A 16 1.46 -21.72 -18.44
N GLY A 17 2.19 -21.82 -17.34
CA GLY A 17 3.16 -22.87 -17.04
C GLY A 17 2.52 -24.26 -16.93
N LYS A 18 1.37 -24.35 -16.25
CA LYS A 18 0.54 -25.58 -16.17
C LYS A 18 0.17 -26.14 -17.54
N LEU A 19 0.10 -25.27 -18.55
CA LEU A 19 -0.29 -25.59 -19.92
C LEU A 19 0.92 -25.72 -20.88
N GLY A 20 2.15 -25.68 -20.34
CA GLY A 20 3.38 -25.76 -21.12
C GLY A 20 3.55 -24.61 -22.12
N VAL A 21 2.92 -23.45 -21.87
CA VAL A 21 3.07 -22.28 -22.74
C VAL A 21 4.44 -21.63 -22.47
N ARG A 22 5.25 -21.52 -23.53
CA ARG A 22 6.55 -20.84 -23.47
C ARG A 22 6.35 -19.38 -23.07
N THR A 23 6.77 -19.05 -21.87
CA THR A 23 6.54 -17.76 -21.24
C THR A 23 7.86 -17.16 -20.79
N LEU A 24 8.07 -15.88 -21.10
CA LEU A 24 9.19 -15.09 -20.60
C LEU A 24 8.63 -14.00 -19.71
N ILE A 25 9.10 -13.94 -18.46
CA ILE A 25 8.87 -12.85 -17.53
C ILE A 25 10.11 -11.96 -17.53
N VAL A 26 9.93 -10.65 -17.66
CA VAL A 26 10.98 -9.65 -17.42
C VAL A 26 10.60 -8.79 -16.22
N ASP A 27 11.52 -8.62 -15.28
CA ASP A 27 11.33 -7.79 -14.09
C ASP A 27 12.59 -6.97 -13.83
N ASP A 28 12.41 -5.69 -13.50
CA ASP A 28 13.51 -4.74 -13.30
C ASP A 28 14.17 -4.88 -11.90
N LYS A 29 13.68 -5.78 -11.06
CA LYS A 29 14.23 -6.09 -9.73
C LYS A 29 15.07 -7.37 -9.75
N HIS A 30 15.88 -7.52 -8.71
CA HIS A 30 16.77 -8.66 -8.51
C HIS A 30 16.06 -9.92 -7.97
N ARG A 31 14.76 -9.83 -7.65
CA ARG A 31 13.94 -10.92 -7.10
C ARG A 31 12.47 -10.76 -7.54
N LEU A 32 11.78 -11.88 -7.75
CA LEU A 32 10.34 -11.93 -8.00
C LEU A 32 9.50 -11.55 -6.77
N GLY A 33 8.21 -11.31 -6.99
CA GLY A 33 7.23 -11.01 -5.94
C GLY A 33 6.71 -9.57 -5.99
N GLY A 34 7.38 -8.67 -6.73
CA GLY A 34 6.96 -7.28 -6.88
C GLY A 34 6.77 -6.60 -5.52
N LYS A 35 5.62 -5.97 -5.28
CA LYS A 35 5.35 -5.29 -4.01
C LYS A 35 5.07 -6.22 -2.82
N LEU A 36 4.77 -7.51 -3.05
CA LEU A 36 4.54 -8.46 -1.95
C LEU A 36 5.77 -8.60 -1.04
N VAL A 37 6.98 -8.48 -1.60
CA VAL A 37 8.24 -8.60 -0.84
C VAL A 37 8.44 -7.45 0.15
N LEU A 38 7.63 -6.40 0.06
CA LEU A 38 7.63 -5.25 0.97
C LEU A 38 6.56 -5.37 2.05
N GLN A 39 5.66 -6.35 1.97
CA GLN A 39 4.50 -6.46 2.85
C GLN A 39 4.75 -7.47 3.95
N THR A 40 5.15 -6.97 5.11
CA THR A 40 5.32 -7.76 6.33
C THR A 40 4.00 -8.02 7.06
N HIS A 41 2.90 -7.35 6.68
CA HIS A 41 1.58 -7.54 7.30
C HIS A 41 0.80 -8.71 6.64
N LYS A 42 -0.21 -9.24 7.34
CA LYS A 42 -1.09 -10.31 6.84
C LYS A 42 -2.15 -9.76 5.89
N PHE A 43 -2.45 -10.48 4.80
CA PHE A 43 -3.43 -10.06 3.79
C PHE A 43 -4.88 -10.42 4.14
N PHE A 44 -5.82 -9.62 3.61
CA PHE A 44 -7.26 -9.91 3.61
C PHE A 44 -7.65 -10.80 2.42
N GLY A 45 -8.89 -11.26 2.45
CA GLY A 45 -9.49 -12.15 1.47
C GLY A 45 -9.85 -13.49 2.10
N SER A 46 -9.89 -14.52 1.25
CA SER A 46 -10.14 -15.89 1.68
C SER A 46 -8.85 -16.68 1.85
N ILE A 47 -8.78 -17.49 2.91
CA ILE A 47 -7.63 -18.38 3.15
C ILE A 47 -7.41 -19.30 1.94
N ASP A 48 -8.48 -19.91 1.43
CA ASP A 48 -8.41 -20.89 0.35
C ASP A 48 -8.16 -20.24 -1.01
N ALA A 49 -8.66 -19.03 -1.21
CA ALA A 49 -8.60 -18.35 -2.51
C ALA A 49 -7.27 -17.61 -2.75
N CYS A 50 -6.75 -16.92 -1.72
CA CYS A 50 -5.62 -16.00 -1.85
C CYS A 50 -4.65 -16.05 -0.66
N TYR A 51 -4.63 -17.13 0.12
CA TYR A 51 -3.76 -17.30 1.28
C TYR A 51 -3.96 -16.21 2.35
N ALA A 52 -5.19 -15.70 2.53
CA ALA A 52 -5.48 -14.69 3.54
C ALA A 52 -5.01 -15.11 4.93
N GLY A 53 -4.57 -14.15 5.75
CA GLY A 53 -3.88 -14.42 7.01
C GLY A 53 -2.39 -14.80 6.86
N THR A 54 -1.87 -14.91 5.63
CA THR A 54 -0.43 -15.06 5.35
C THR A 54 0.20 -13.69 5.06
N ARG A 55 1.49 -13.49 5.39
CA ARG A 55 2.22 -12.26 5.09
C ARG A 55 2.65 -12.20 3.62
N GLY A 56 2.74 -11.01 3.05
CA GLY A 56 3.07 -10.84 1.62
C GLY A 56 4.40 -11.46 1.21
N ILE A 57 5.43 -11.30 2.04
CA ILE A 57 6.76 -11.90 1.82
C ILE A 57 6.70 -13.44 1.69
N ASP A 58 5.81 -14.09 2.44
CA ASP A 58 5.64 -15.53 2.42
C ASP A 58 4.82 -15.95 1.19
N ILE A 59 3.80 -15.16 0.80
CA ILE A 59 3.03 -15.35 -0.44
C ILE A 59 3.97 -15.24 -1.66
N ALA A 60 4.83 -14.21 -1.70
CA ALA A 60 5.82 -14.05 -2.77
C ALA A 60 6.72 -15.27 -2.92
N THR A 61 7.22 -15.79 -1.80
CA THR A 61 8.07 -16.98 -1.77
C THR A 61 7.32 -18.23 -2.26
N ARG A 62 6.05 -18.40 -1.88
CA ARG A 62 5.20 -19.51 -2.37
C ARG A 62 4.97 -19.44 -3.87
N LEU A 63 4.62 -18.27 -4.40
CA LEU A 63 4.39 -18.08 -5.84
C LEU A 63 5.68 -18.30 -6.64
N GLU A 64 6.82 -17.82 -6.13
CA GLU A 64 8.14 -18.05 -6.73
C GLU A 64 8.49 -19.55 -6.77
N GLN A 65 8.27 -20.29 -5.68
CA GLN A 65 8.50 -21.73 -5.61
C GLN A 65 7.55 -22.54 -6.51
N GLU A 66 6.28 -22.15 -6.60
CA GLU A 66 5.32 -22.77 -7.51
C GLU A 66 5.74 -22.54 -8.98
N LEU A 67 6.13 -21.32 -9.33
CA LEU A 67 6.56 -20.98 -10.69
C LEU A 67 7.78 -21.81 -11.15
N GLN A 68 8.74 -22.05 -10.25
CA GLN A 68 9.96 -22.82 -10.53
C GLN A 68 9.69 -24.28 -10.95
N GLN A 69 8.48 -24.79 -10.73
CA GLN A 69 8.09 -26.14 -11.14
C GLN A 69 7.84 -26.24 -12.66
N TYR A 70 7.73 -25.13 -13.38
CA TYR A 70 7.37 -25.11 -14.80
C TYR A 70 8.55 -24.69 -15.69
N GLU A 71 9.18 -25.66 -16.35
CA GLU A 71 10.30 -25.42 -17.30
C GLU A 71 9.92 -24.54 -18.50
N SER A 72 8.63 -24.43 -18.82
CA SER A 72 8.13 -23.58 -19.90
C SER A 72 8.19 -22.08 -19.57
N VAL A 73 8.47 -21.71 -18.32
CA VAL A 73 8.58 -20.32 -17.87
C VAL A 73 10.04 -19.97 -17.63
N THR A 74 10.50 -18.89 -18.28
CA THR A 74 11.82 -18.30 -18.06
C THR A 74 11.66 -16.93 -17.41
N CYS A 75 12.51 -16.61 -16.43
CA CYS A 75 12.53 -15.31 -15.76
C CYS A 75 13.85 -14.59 -16.04
N TRP A 76 13.76 -13.35 -16.51
CA TRP A 76 14.89 -12.42 -16.61
C TRP A 76 14.71 -11.34 -15.55
N LEU A 77 15.48 -11.46 -14.47
CA LEU A 77 15.59 -10.46 -13.41
C LEU A 77 16.56 -9.35 -13.84
N ASN A 78 16.57 -8.23 -13.11
CA ASN A 78 17.33 -7.03 -13.46
C ASN A 78 17.15 -6.61 -14.92
N THR A 79 15.96 -6.83 -15.48
CA THR A 79 15.65 -6.65 -16.88
C THR A 79 14.46 -5.71 -17.03
N ALA A 80 14.74 -4.48 -17.41
CA ALA A 80 13.72 -3.45 -17.55
C ALA A 80 13.19 -3.41 -18.98
N ALA A 81 11.87 -3.47 -19.16
CA ALA A 81 11.25 -3.11 -20.43
C ALA A 81 11.37 -1.61 -20.64
N VAL A 82 11.81 -1.18 -21.83
CA VAL A 82 12.11 0.24 -22.11
C VAL A 82 11.25 0.84 -23.20
N ALA A 83 10.72 0.02 -24.12
CA ALA A 83 9.92 0.49 -25.25
C ALA A 83 9.05 -0.63 -25.86
N VAL A 84 7.98 -0.20 -26.54
CA VAL A 84 7.22 -1.02 -27.49
C VAL A 84 7.29 -0.34 -28.85
N PHE A 85 7.61 -1.10 -29.90
CA PHE A 85 7.85 -0.59 -31.25
C PHE A 85 6.73 -0.99 -32.23
N SER A 86 6.58 -0.20 -33.30
CA SER A 86 5.55 -0.41 -34.33
C SER A 86 5.71 -1.70 -35.13
N ASP A 87 6.91 -2.29 -35.14
CA ASP A 87 7.17 -3.62 -35.71
C ASP A 87 6.85 -4.77 -34.73
N GLN A 88 6.08 -4.47 -33.68
CA GLN A 88 5.56 -5.39 -32.67
C GLN A 88 6.65 -6.07 -31.84
N LYS A 89 7.77 -5.38 -31.62
CA LYS A 89 8.83 -5.78 -30.71
C LYS A 89 8.79 -4.98 -29.42
N VAL A 90 9.23 -5.61 -28.33
CA VAL A 90 9.45 -4.98 -27.04
C VAL A 90 10.96 -4.90 -26.81
N GLY A 91 11.46 -3.69 -26.58
CA GLY A 91 12.84 -3.47 -26.18
C GLY A 91 12.99 -3.67 -24.68
N VAL A 92 13.98 -4.45 -24.28
CA VAL A 92 14.37 -4.64 -22.88
C VAL A 92 15.85 -4.39 -22.69
N VAL A 93 16.23 -3.90 -21.51
CA VAL A 93 17.63 -3.76 -21.09
C VAL A 93 17.87 -4.74 -19.95
N ARG A 94 18.70 -5.75 -20.20
CA ARG A 94 19.04 -6.82 -19.28
C ARG A 94 20.34 -6.50 -18.54
N ASP A 95 20.31 -6.66 -17.22
CA ASP A 95 21.42 -6.42 -16.29
C ASP A 95 22.04 -5.01 -16.43
N GLY A 96 21.26 -4.05 -16.94
CA GLY A 96 21.72 -2.68 -17.26
C GLY A 96 22.73 -2.58 -18.40
N LYS A 97 23.03 -3.68 -19.11
CA LYS A 97 24.17 -3.79 -20.03
C LYS A 97 23.80 -4.24 -21.43
N GLU A 98 22.79 -5.10 -21.55
CA GLU A 98 22.44 -5.73 -22.81
C GLU A 98 21.08 -5.25 -23.30
N TYR A 99 21.04 -4.64 -24.48
CA TYR A 99 19.76 -4.33 -25.15
C TYR A 99 19.28 -5.53 -25.97
N VAL A 100 18.05 -5.99 -25.70
CA VAL A 100 17.43 -7.13 -26.38
C VAL A 100 16.08 -6.73 -26.95
N LEU A 101 15.80 -7.15 -28.18
CA LEU A 101 14.49 -7.02 -28.81
C LEU A 101 13.73 -8.34 -28.75
N ILE A 102 12.57 -8.34 -28.08
CA ILE A 102 11.70 -9.51 -27.95
C ILE A 102 10.50 -9.33 -28.87
N ARG A 103 10.20 -10.35 -29.69
CA ARG A 103 8.97 -10.41 -30.49
C ARG A 103 7.98 -11.39 -29.84
N PRO A 104 7.04 -10.92 -29.00
CA PRO A 104 6.05 -11.79 -28.39
C PRO A 104 4.90 -12.12 -29.35
N LYS A 105 4.27 -13.30 -29.17
CA LYS A 105 2.95 -13.59 -29.74
C LYS A 105 1.84 -12.82 -29.01
N VAL A 106 1.94 -12.78 -27.67
CA VAL A 106 1.05 -12.05 -26.77
C VAL A 106 1.88 -11.34 -25.71
N LEU A 107 1.52 -10.09 -25.42
CA LEU A 107 2.11 -9.28 -24.35
C LEU A 107 1.15 -9.18 -23.16
N LEU A 108 1.62 -9.45 -21.95
CA LEU A 108 0.92 -9.13 -20.71
C LEU A 108 1.71 -8.07 -19.94
N VAL A 109 1.05 -6.96 -19.60
CA VAL A 109 1.62 -5.89 -18.78
C VAL A 109 1.10 -6.01 -17.36
N ALA A 110 1.98 -6.42 -16.45
CA ALA A 110 1.76 -6.56 -15.01
C ALA A 110 2.78 -5.70 -14.25
N ALA A 111 3.09 -4.51 -14.78
CA ALA A 111 4.14 -3.62 -14.29
C ALA A 111 3.77 -2.86 -13.00
N GLY A 112 2.56 -3.08 -12.48
CA GLY A 112 2.06 -2.46 -11.26
C GLY A 112 1.71 -0.99 -11.43
N ALA A 113 1.90 -0.22 -10.36
CA ALA A 113 1.63 1.21 -10.31
C ALA A 113 2.77 1.99 -9.65
N ARG A 114 2.82 3.30 -9.90
CA ARG A 114 3.74 4.26 -9.29
C ARG A 114 3.00 5.20 -8.34
N GLU A 115 3.72 5.73 -7.36
CA GLU A 115 3.14 6.64 -6.38
C GLU A 115 2.89 8.04 -6.96
N LYS A 116 1.75 8.62 -6.59
CA LYS A 116 1.46 10.02 -6.86
C LYS A 116 2.29 10.91 -5.95
N SER A 117 2.77 12.02 -6.51
CA SER A 117 3.43 13.06 -5.74
C SER A 117 2.43 14.13 -5.33
N LEU A 118 2.75 14.83 -4.23
CA LEU A 118 1.98 15.98 -3.74
C LEU A 118 2.86 17.23 -3.78
N ALA A 119 2.29 18.34 -4.27
CA ALA A 119 2.96 19.64 -4.23
C ALA A 119 2.58 20.38 -2.93
N PHE A 120 3.60 20.80 -2.18
CA PHE A 120 3.46 21.62 -0.98
C PHE A 120 4.80 22.28 -0.66
N LYS A 121 4.82 23.26 0.24
CA LYS A 121 6.06 23.96 0.62
C LYS A 121 7.04 23.01 1.30
N GLY A 122 8.29 23.01 0.87
CA GLY A 122 9.30 22.07 1.40
C GLY A 122 9.17 20.63 0.88
N ASN A 123 8.35 20.34 -0.13
CA ASN A 123 8.18 19.01 -0.72
C ASN A 123 9.46 18.39 -1.33
N THR A 124 10.55 19.16 -1.45
CA THR A 124 11.84 18.71 -1.96
C THR A 124 12.89 18.50 -0.87
N LEU A 125 12.58 18.84 0.38
CA LEU A 125 13.48 18.64 1.50
C LEU A 125 13.84 17.15 1.65
N PRO A 126 15.12 16.81 1.89
CA PRO A 126 15.50 15.49 2.39
C PRO A 126 14.65 15.11 3.60
N GLY A 127 14.07 13.91 3.58
CA GLY A 127 13.03 13.48 4.53
C GLY A 127 11.62 13.45 3.90
N VAL A 128 11.39 14.05 2.73
CA VAL A 128 10.12 13.90 1.99
C VAL A 128 10.24 12.81 0.91
N TYR A 129 9.52 11.70 1.06
CA TYR A 129 9.48 10.62 0.06
C TYR A 129 8.21 9.76 0.14
N GLY A 130 8.02 8.87 -0.85
CA GLY A 130 6.85 8.01 -0.96
C GLY A 130 6.87 6.81 -0.02
N ALA A 131 5.69 6.28 0.28
CA ALA A 131 5.49 5.06 1.08
C ALA A 131 6.22 3.83 0.51
N GLY A 132 6.27 3.68 -0.80
CA GLY A 132 6.95 2.58 -1.47
C GLY A 132 8.46 2.62 -1.26
N ALA A 133 9.06 3.80 -1.26
CA ALA A 133 10.47 3.99 -0.93
C ALA A 133 10.74 3.68 0.55
N PHE A 134 9.89 4.18 1.46
CA PHE A 134 9.95 3.87 2.88
C PHE A 134 9.91 2.36 3.16
N GLN A 135 8.90 1.67 2.63
CA GLN A 135 8.75 0.22 2.79
C GLN A 135 9.90 -0.56 2.17
N THR A 136 10.52 -0.04 1.10
CA THR A 136 11.72 -0.64 0.52
C THR A 136 12.88 -0.58 1.51
N LEU A 137 13.14 0.58 2.10
CA LEU A 137 14.21 0.74 3.09
C LEU A 137 13.95 -0.11 4.33
N VAL A 138 12.76 0.00 4.93
CA VAL A 138 12.45 -0.65 6.20
C VAL A 138 12.26 -2.16 6.06
N ASN A 139 11.47 -2.62 5.10
CA ASN A 139 11.05 -4.03 5.06
C ASN A 139 11.95 -4.91 4.20
N ARG A 140 12.56 -4.37 3.13
CA ARG A 140 13.44 -5.14 2.24
C ARG A 140 14.90 -4.97 2.63
N ASP A 141 15.35 -3.73 2.81
CA ASP A 141 16.76 -3.42 3.05
C ASP A 141 17.10 -3.40 4.56
N LEU A 142 16.09 -3.50 5.42
CA LEU A 142 16.22 -3.49 6.89
C LEU A 142 16.96 -2.25 7.42
N VAL A 143 16.78 -1.12 6.74
CA VAL A 143 17.32 0.18 7.11
C VAL A 143 16.22 0.96 7.82
N LYS A 144 16.50 1.47 9.02
CA LYS A 144 15.68 2.47 9.71
C LYS A 144 16.03 3.86 9.13
N PRO A 145 15.18 4.49 8.30
CA PRO A 145 15.57 5.70 7.56
C PRO A 145 15.14 7.00 8.26
N THR A 146 14.47 6.90 9.41
CA THR A 146 13.81 7.99 10.13
C THR A 146 13.59 7.59 11.60
N GLU A 147 13.52 8.57 12.50
CA GLU A 147 13.11 8.36 13.89
C GLU A 147 11.64 8.78 14.10
N LYS A 148 11.23 9.93 13.54
CA LYS A 148 9.87 10.50 13.65
C LYS A 148 9.23 10.72 12.27
N LEU A 149 8.20 9.93 11.98
CA LEU A 149 7.49 9.90 10.71
C LEU A 149 6.12 10.62 10.81
N PHE A 150 5.83 11.49 9.85
CA PHE A 150 4.49 12.00 9.61
C PHE A 150 3.94 11.53 8.27
N ILE A 151 2.66 11.15 8.19
CA ILE A 151 2.07 10.52 7.00
C ILE A 151 1.02 11.43 6.36
N VAL A 152 1.07 11.55 5.04
CA VAL A 152 0.09 12.30 4.24
C VAL A 152 -0.64 11.32 3.31
N GLY A 153 -1.90 11.04 3.62
CA GLY A 153 -2.79 10.14 2.88
C GLY A 153 -3.29 8.98 3.74
N GLY A 154 -4.62 8.85 3.86
CA GLY A 154 -5.33 7.82 4.63
C GLY A 154 -5.78 6.62 3.80
N GLY A 155 -5.13 6.33 2.68
CA GLY A 155 -5.32 5.08 1.93
C GLY A 155 -4.60 3.89 2.59
N ASN A 156 -4.90 2.66 2.16
CA ASN A 156 -4.25 1.44 2.69
C ASN A 156 -2.72 1.55 2.71
N VAL A 157 -2.13 2.15 1.67
CA VAL A 157 -0.68 2.38 1.56
C VAL A 157 -0.14 3.21 2.74
N GLY A 158 -0.77 4.35 3.06
CA GLY A 158 -0.34 5.22 4.15
C GLY A 158 -0.58 4.57 5.52
N LEU A 159 -1.76 3.96 5.71
CA LEU A 159 -2.11 3.29 6.96
C LEU A 159 -1.17 2.11 7.28
N ILE A 160 -0.85 1.29 6.28
CA ILE A 160 0.07 0.17 6.45
C ILE A 160 1.52 0.63 6.57
N ALA A 161 1.93 1.69 5.88
CA ALA A 161 3.27 2.26 6.05
C ALA A 161 3.48 2.75 7.50
N GLY A 162 2.49 3.40 8.10
CA GLY A 162 2.54 3.76 9.53
C GLY A 162 2.64 2.54 10.42
N TYR A 163 1.91 1.46 10.12
CA TYR A 163 2.01 0.22 10.88
C TYR A 163 3.42 -0.39 10.79
N HIS A 164 4.01 -0.43 9.59
CA HIS A 164 5.38 -0.88 9.38
C HIS A 164 6.42 -0.02 10.11
N ALA A 165 6.19 1.28 10.17
CA ALA A 165 7.04 2.20 10.92
C ALA A 165 7.05 1.84 12.41
N LEU A 166 5.87 1.68 13.01
CA LEU A 166 5.76 1.29 14.43
C LEU A 166 6.42 -0.07 14.69
N GLN A 167 6.24 -1.05 13.79
CA GLN A 167 6.89 -2.36 13.91
C GLN A 167 8.42 -2.28 13.86
N ALA A 168 8.97 -1.27 13.17
CA ALA A 168 10.40 -1.01 13.09
C ALA A 168 10.92 -0.10 14.21
N GLY A 169 10.11 0.23 15.21
CA GLY A 169 10.49 1.15 16.29
C GLY A 169 10.67 2.60 15.83
N ILE A 170 9.98 2.99 14.75
CA ILE A 170 9.91 4.36 14.25
C ILE A 170 8.63 4.98 14.81
N ALA A 171 8.76 6.17 15.40
CA ALA A 171 7.62 6.91 15.93
C ALA A 171 6.74 7.43 14.78
N VAL A 172 5.42 7.26 14.89
CA VAL A 172 4.47 7.83 13.92
C VAL A 172 3.72 8.97 14.60
N VAL A 173 4.14 10.18 14.25
CA VAL A 173 3.71 11.44 14.86
C VAL A 173 2.25 11.75 14.54
N GLY A 174 1.80 11.38 13.35
CA GLY A 174 0.41 11.53 12.94
C GLY A 174 0.18 11.21 11.46
N LEU A 175 -1.08 11.18 11.09
CA LEU A 175 -1.53 10.99 9.72
C LEU A 175 -2.61 12.02 9.36
N VAL A 176 -2.54 12.58 8.15
CA VAL A 176 -3.62 13.41 7.59
C VAL A 176 -4.30 12.73 6.41
N GLU A 177 -5.60 12.91 6.32
CA GLU A 177 -6.44 12.58 5.17
C GLU A 177 -7.27 13.81 4.79
N VAL A 178 -7.23 14.15 3.50
CA VAL A 178 -7.92 15.33 2.98
C VAL A 178 -9.43 15.14 2.93
N MET A 179 -9.88 13.90 2.78
CA MET A 179 -11.30 13.52 2.82
C MET A 179 -11.83 13.44 4.27
N PRO A 180 -13.16 13.54 4.48
CA PRO A 180 -13.77 13.38 5.80
C PRO A 180 -13.56 12.01 6.45
N GLN A 181 -13.21 11.00 5.65
CA GLN A 181 -12.95 9.62 6.08
C GLN A 181 -11.72 9.09 5.34
N CYS A 182 -10.98 8.18 5.98
CA CYS A 182 -9.88 7.46 5.34
C CYS A 182 -10.40 6.63 4.14
N GLY A 183 -9.68 6.67 3.03
CA GLY A 183 -10.01 5.85 1.85
C GLY A 183 -9.61 4.38 2.00
N GLY A 184 -8.69 4.07 2.92
CA GLY A 184 -8.32 2.71 3.27
C GLY A 184 -9.35 2.00 4.17
N TYR A 185 -9.14 0.71 4.41
CA TYR A 185 -10.02 -0.06 5.28
C TYR A 185 -10.01 0.50 6.70
N LYS A 186 -11.19 0.64 7.30
CA LYS A 186 -11.36 1.12 8.68
C LYS A 186 -10.56 0.29 9.68
N VAL A 187 -10.48 -1.03 9.50
CA VAL A 187 -9.65 -1.91 10.34
C VAL A 187 -8.15 -1.56 10.30
N HIS A 188 -7.64 -0.93 9.25
CA HIS A 188 -6.28 -0.40 9.19
C HIS A 188 -6.14 0.94 9.88
N GLN A 189 -7.14 1.81 9.70
CA GLN A 189 -7.22 3.08 10.43
C GLN A 189 -7.25 2.82 11.94
N ASP A 190 -8.17 1.97 12.38
CA ASP A 190 -8.36 1.58 13.78
C ASP A 190 -7.11 0.87 14.32
N LYS A 191 -6.40 0.09 13.50
CA LYS A 191 -5.11 -0.49 13.89
C LYS A 191 -4.09 0.57 14.28
N LEU A 192 -3.93 1.62 13.47
CA LEU A 192 -3.03 2.73 13.82
C LEU A 192 -3.50 3.50 15.05
N ALA A 193 -4.80 3.80 15.12
CA ALA A 193 -5.38 4.54 16.24
C ALA A 193 -5.16 3.81 17.57
N ARG A 194 -5.37 2.48 17.59
CA ARG A 194 -5.13 1.61 18.76
C ARG A 194 -3.67 1.52 19.20
N PHE A 195 -2.74 1.94 18.35
CA PHE A 195 -1.32 2.04 18.68
C PHE A 195 -0.92 3.43 19.17
N GLY A 196 -1.86 4.37 19.20
CA GLY A 196 -1.66 5.74 19.69
C GLY A 196 -1.28 6.74 18.59
N VAL A 197 -1.60 6.45 17.32
CA VAL A 197 -1.35 7.39 16.21
C VAL A 197 -2.59 8.25 15.96
N PRO A 198 -2.49 9.59 16.06
CA PRO A 198 -3.61 10.46 15.71
C PRO A 198 -3.83 10.51 14.20
N ILE A 199 -5.11 10.47 13.80
CA ILE A 199 -5.53 10.51 12.40
C ILE A 199 -6.45 11.71 12.23
N TYR A 200 -6.01 12.68 11.42
CA TYR A 200 -6.74 13.91 11.14
C TYR A 200 -7.40 13.82 9.77
N THR A 201 -8.71 13.59 9.73
CA THR A 201 -9.52 13.64 8.50
C THR A 201 -9.97 15.07 8.22
N SER A 202 -10.33 15.38 6.97
CA SER A 202 -10.55 16.75 6.51
C SER A 202 -9.35 17.68 6.79
N HIS A 203 -8.12 17.15 6.70
CA HIS A 203 -6.89 17.92 6.89
C HIS A 203 -5.91 17.67 5.74
N THR A 204 -5.09 18.67 5.42
CA THR A 204 -4.00 18.54 4.45
C THR A 204 -2.70 19.06 5.02
N ILE A 205 -1.58 18.58 4.48
CA ILE A 205 -0.28 19.21 4.68
C ILE A 205 -0.24 20.58 3.99
N LEU A 206 0.35 21.55 4.69
CA LEU A 206 0.68 22.87 4.15
C LEU A 206 2.17 22.97 3.80
N SER A 207 3.03 22.51 4.71
CA SER A 207 4.48 22.57 4.53
C SER A 207 5.20 21.44 5.27
N ALA A 208 6.33 21.00 4.71
CA ALA A 208 7.43 20.46 5.48
C ALA A 208 8.43 21.59 5.74
N ASN A 209 8.93 21.70 6.96
CA ASN A 209 9.77 22.80 7.40
C ASN A 209 11.15 22.27 7.79
N GLY A 210 12.18 23.06 7.51
CA GLY A 210 13.58 22.78 7.86
C GLY A 210 14.53 23.43 6.85
N GLN A 211 15.83 23.43 7.15
CA GLN A 211 16.84 24.06 6.27
C GLN A 211 17.53 23.03 5.37
N GLU A 212 18.09 21.97 5.95
CA GLU A 212 18.83 20.92 5.23
C GLU A 212 18.01 19.65 5.02
N SER A 213 17.10 19.37 5.95
CA SER A 213 16.16 18.25 5.93
C SER A 213 14.85 18.66 6.58
N VAL A 214 13.86 17.77 6.59
CA VAL A 214 12.64 17.98 7.38
C VAL A 214 13.01 18.00 8.87
N GLU A 215 12.46 18.97 9.58
CA GLU A 215 12.54 19.13 11.05
C GLU A 215 11.14 19.23 11.67
N SER A 216 10.13 19.61 10.87
CA SER A 216 8.72 19.58 11.26
C SER A 216 7.79 19.59 10.05
N VAL A 217 6.51 19.37 10.30
CA VAL A 217 5.43 19.47 9.31
C VAL A 217 4.32 20.36 9.85
N THR A 218 3.70 21.15 8.97
CA THR A 218 2.51 21.95 9.27
C THR A 218 1.31 21.40 8.49
N ILE A 219 0.20 21.16 9.18
CA ILE A 219 -1.08 20.72 8.59
C ILE A 219 -2.17 21.75 8.90
N ALA A 220 -3.29 21.69 8.18
CA ALA A 220 -4.49 22.47 8.51
C ALA A 220 -5.76 21.73 8.09
N GLN A 221 -6.88 22.10 8.70
CA GLN A 221 -8.21 21.64 8.28
C GLN A 221 -8.54 22.21 6.89
N VAL A 222 -9.30 21.46 6.08
CA VAL A 222 -9.80 21.92 4.78
C VAL A 222 -11.31 22.08 4.76
N ASP A 223 -11.79 23.00 3.93
CA ASP A 223 -13.21 23.16 3.62
C ASP A 223 -13.69 22.13 2.57
N GLU A 224 -14.97 22.21 2.18
CA GLU A 224 -15.59 21.34 1.17
C GLU A 224 -14.95 21.47 -0.22
N ASN A 225 -14.22 22.55 -0.48
CA ASN A 225 -13.47 22.79 -1.72
C ASN A 225 -11.99 22.39 -1.59
N PHE A 226 -11.63 21.69 -0.52
CA PHE A 226 -10.26 21.27 -0.19
C PHE A 226 -9.28 22.45 0.00
N ARG A 227 -9.79 23.62 0.39
CA ARG A 227 -8.95 24.78 0.72
C ARG A 227 -8.67 24.80 2.21
N ALA A 228 -7.41 25.02 2.57
CA ALA A 228 -6.99 25.12 3.96
C ALA A 228 -7.70 26.28 4.67
N ILE A 229 -8.25 26.01 5.85
CA ILE A 229 -8.96 26.96 6.71
C ILE A 229 -7.93 27.68 7.59
N PRO A 230 -7.74 29.00 7.43
CA PRO A 230 -6.78 29.74 8.25
C PRO A 230 -7.14 29.72 9.74
N GLY A 231 -6.15 29.62 10.61
CA GLY A 231 -6.33 29.51 12.06
C GLY A 231 -6.55 28.08 12.57
N THR A 232 -6.52 27.07 11.69
CA THR A 232 -6.62 25.65 12.04
C THR A 232 -5.27 24.91 11.96
N GLU A 233 -4.18 25.67 11.80
CA GLU A 233 -2.84 25.13 11.61
C GLU A 233 -2.35 24.37 12.86
N LYS A 234 -1.69 23.24 12.61
CA LYS A 234 -0.98 22.47 13.64
C LYS A 234 0.37 22.06 13.10
N SER A 235 1.42 22.22 13.89
CA SER A 235 2.77 21.78 13.53
C SER A 235 3.20 20.62 14.39
N PHE A 236 3.97 19.70 13.83
CA PHE A 236 4.52 18.57 14.56
C PHE A 236 6.00 18.39 14.23
N GLU A 237 6.82 18.12 15.25
CA GLU A 237 8.23 17.78 15.06
C GLU A 237 8.33 16.40 14.40
N CYS A 238 9.01 16.33 13.26
CA CYS A 238 9.27 15.09 12.55
C CYS A 238 10.49 15.27 11.66
N ASP A 239 11.21 14.18 11.38
CA ASP A 239 12.37 14.22 10.48
C ASP A 239 12.02 13.72 9.07
N THR A 240 10.80 13.18 8.89
CA THR A 240 10.35 12.56 7.65
C THR A 240 8.85 12.78 7.42
N VAL A 241 8.50 13.14 6.18
CA VAL A 241 7.12 13.19 5.69
C VAL A 241 6.91 12.16 4.59
N LEU A 242 6.02 11.21 4.83
CA LEU A 242 5.68 10.13 3.92
C LEU A 242 4.44 10.48 3.09
N ILE A 243 4.61 10.52 1.77
CA ILE A 243 3.55 10.86 0.82
C ILE A 243 2.89 9.59 0.30
N ALA A 244 1.61 9.40 0.64
CA ALA A 244 0.78 8.24 0.29
C ALA A 244 -0.58 8.66 -0.32
N VAL A 245 -0.56 9.62 -1.25
CA VAL A 245 -1.76 10.26 -1.82
C VAL A 245 -2.33 9.58 -3.08
N GLY A 246 -2.11 8.28 -3.20
CA GLY A 246 -2.62 7.44 -4.29
C GLY A 246 -1.56 6.99 -5.30
N LEU A 247 -2.02 6.24 -6.30
CA LEU A 247 -1.18 5.55 -7.28
C LEU A 247 -1.64 5.85 -8.71
N ASP A 248 -0.70 5.82 -9.66
CA ASP A 248 -0.94 5.85 -11.09
C ASP A 248 -0.50 4.52 -11.71
N PRO A 249 -1.37 3.83 -12.49
CA PRO A 249 -0.99 2.61 -13.20
C PRO A 249 0.24 2.80 -14.10
N VAL A 250 1.10 1.77 -14.18
CA VAL A 250 2.20 1.69 -15.15
C VAL A 250 1.72 0.87 -16.34
N ASP A 251 0.93 1.52 -17.19
CA ASP A 251 0.23 0.89 -18.32
C ASP A 251 0.68 1.42 -19.69
N GLU A 252 1.76 2.23 -19.73
CA GLU A 252 2.22 2.87 -20.96
C GLU A 252 2.65 1.84 -22.02
N PHE A 253 3.22 0.71 -21.58
CA PHE A 253 3.56 -0.43 -22.44
C PHE A 253 2.32 -1.08 -23.07
N TYR A 254 1.23 -1.20 -22.28
CA TYR A 254 -0.01 -1.82 -22.73
C TYR A 254 -0.69 -0.94 -23.77
N ARG A 255 -0.88 0.34 -23.46
CA ARG A 255 -1.48 1.32 -24.39
C ARG A 255 -0.71 1.35 -25.71
N LYS A 256 0.62 1.42 -25.63
CA LYS A 256 1.48 1.48 -26.83
C LYS A 256 1.42 0.20 -27.66
N ALA A 257 1.35 -0.97 -27.03
CA ALA A 257 1.18 -2.23 -27.73
C ALA A 257 -0.16 -2.30 -28.48
N ARG A 258 -1.24 -1.80 -27.86
CA ARG A 258 -2.56 -1.71 -28.50
C ARG A 258 -2.56 -0.75 -29.69
N ASP A 259 -1.91 0.42 -29.58
CA ASP A 259 -1.75 1.37 -30.69
C ASP A 259 -1.08 0.74 -31.91
N PHE A 260 -0.16 -0.21 -31.70
CA PHE A 260 0.58 -0.91 -32.75
C PHE A 260 -0.05 -2.25 -33.18
N GLY A 261 -1.29 -2.52 -32.76
CA GLY A 261 -2.04 -3.70 -33.16
C GLY A 261 -1.48 -5.01 -32.60
N MET A 262 -0.75 -4.97 -31.48
CA MET A 262 -0.32 -6.17 -30.78
C MET A 262 -1.47 -6.78 -29.98
N VAL A 263 -1.46 -8.10 -29.86
CA VAL A 263 -2.29 -8.80 -28.88
C VAL A 263 -1.69 -8.55 -27.50
N ALA A 264 -2.35 -7.70 -26.71
CA ALA A 264 -1.85 -7.22 -25.44
C ALA A 264 -2.95 -7.21 -24.37
N TYR A 265 -2.57 -7.54 -23.13
CA TYR A 265 -3.41 -7.55 -21.93
C TYR A 265 -2.73 -6.76 -20.81
N ALA A 266 -3.51 -6.29 -19.84
CA ALA A 266 -3.03 -5.74 -18.57
C ALA A 266 -3.59 -6.57 -17.39
N ALA A 267 -2.87 -6.60 -16.27
CA ALA A 267 -3.32 -7.25 -15.04
C ALA A 267 -2.74 -6.58 -13.77
N GLY A 268 -3.42 -6.79 -12.64
CA GLY A 268 -3.07 -6.14 -11.37
C GLY A 268 -3.17 -4.61 -11.44
N ASP A 269 -2.33 -3.90 -10.69
CA ASP A 269 -2.36 -2.44 -10.61
C ASP A 269 -2.02 -1.72 -11.93
N ALA A 270 -1.48 -2.43 -12.93
CA ALA A 270 -1.30 -1.88 -14.28
C ALA A 270 -2.65 -1.79 -15.05
N GLU A 271 -3.66 -2.56 -14.64
CA GLU A 271 -5.02 -2.46 -15.18
C GLU A 271 -5.90 -1.61 -14.28
N GLU A 272 -5.89 -1.89 -12.98
CA GLU A 272 -6.74 -1.25 -11.99
C GLU A 272 -6.11 -1.36 -10.60
N ILE A 273 -6.02 -0.24 -9.89
CA ILE A 273 -5.44 -0.20 -8.53
C ILE A 273 -6.34 -0.98 -7.57
N ALA A 274 -5.82 -2.07 -7.01
CA ALA A 274 -6.57 -2.92 -6.10
C ALA A 274 -5.64 -3.62 -5.09
N GLU A 275 -6.23 -4.41 -4.18
CA GLU A 275 -5.45 -5.23 -3.25
C GLU A 275 -4.65 -6.33 -3.96
N ALA A 276 -3.56 -6.79 -3.34
CA ALA A 276 -2.70 -7.81 -3.95
C ALA A 276 -3.44 -9.13 -4.21
N SER A 277 -4.44 -9.46 -3.37
CA SER A 277 -5.33 -10.59 -3.57
C SER A 277 -6.11 -10.49 -4.90
N ALA A 278 -6.64 -9.31 -5.23
CA ALA A 278 -7.27 -9.05 -6.52
C ALA A 278 -6.26 -9.11 -7.67
N ALA A 279 -5.04 -8.60 -7.48
CA ALA A 279 -3.98 -8.68 -8.48
C ALA A 279 -3.61 -10.14 -8.82
N MET A 280 -3.56 -11.03 -7.83
CA MET A 280 -3.32 -12.46 -8.06
C MET A 280 -4.43 -13.09 -8.91
N PHE A 281 -5.70 -12.78 -8.62
CA PHE A 281 -6.85 -13.33 -9.36
C PHE A 281 -6.93 -12.80 -10.80
N THR A 282 -6.77 -11.49 -10.99
CA THR A 282 -6.72 -10.90 -12.34
C THR A 282 -5.58 -11.52 -13.15
N GLY A 283 -4.42 -11.76 -12.55
CA GLY A 283 -3.32 -12.52 -13.15
C GLY A 283 -3.73 -13.91 -13.62
N LYS A 284 -4.35 -14.72 -12.74
CA LYS A 284 -4.84 -16.07 -13.08
C LYS A 284 -5.84 -16.04 -14.26
N ILE A 285 -6.79 -15.11 -14.23
CA ILE A 285 -7.80 -14.92 -15.28
C ILE A 285 -7.12 -14.58 -16.61
N ARG A 286 -6.21 -13.58 -16.64
CA ARG A 286 -5.47 -13.22 -17.85
C ARG A 286 -4.60 -14.38 -18.37
N GLY A 287 -4.03 -15.20 -17.48
CA GLY A 287 -3.28 -16.40 -17.86
C GLY A 287 -4.10 -17.37 -18.72
N LEU A 288 -5.34 -17.66 -18.32
CA LEU A 288 -6.25 -18.54 -19.06
C LEU A 288 -6.74 -17.91 -20.37
N GLU A 289 -7.07 -16.63 -20.36
CA GLU A 289 -7.48 -15.91 -21.58
C GLU A 289 -6.36 -15.89 -22.62
N ILE A 290 -5.11 -15.63 -22.19
CA ILE A 290 -3.93 -15.67 -23.06
C ILE A 290 -3.69 -17.10 -23.59
N ALA A 291 -3.89 -18.13 -22.76
CA ALA A 291 -3.76 -19.51 -23.22
C ALA A 291 -4.78 -19.83 -24.33
N ARG A 292 -6.03 -19.38 -24.19
CA ARG A 292 -7.08 -19.53 -25.20
C ARG A 292 -6.73 -18.78 -26.49
N GLU A 293 -6.28 -17.53 -26.37
CA GLU A 293 -5.83 -16.71 -27.50
C GLU A 293 -4.67 -17.38 -28.26
N LEU A 294 -3.80 -18.11 -27.56
CA LEU A 294 -2.73 -18.91 -28.14
C LEU A 294 -3.18 -20.28 -28.69
N GLY A 295 -4.48 -20.57 -28.69
CA GLY A 295 -5.08 -21.79 -29.22
C GLY A 295 -4.89 -23.02 -28.33
N ARG A 296 -4.70 -22.85 -27.01
CA ARG A 296 -4.72 -23.98 -26.07
C ARG A 296 -6.15 -24.39 -25.75
N GLU A 297 -6.38 -25.70 -25.64
CA GLU A 297 -7.64 -26.25 -25.15
C GLU A 297 -7.74 -26.01 -23.64
N VAL A 298 -8.32 -24.87 -23.29
CA VAL A 298 -8.64 -24.48 -21.92
C VAL A 298 -10.13 -24.25 -21.80
N GLY A 299 -10.71 -24.66 -20.67
CA GLY A 299 -12.11 -24.37 -20.37
C GLY A 299 -12.40 -22.86 -20.28
N GLU A 300 -13.66 -22.52 -20.03
CA GLU A 300 -14.02 -21.15 -19.66
C GLU A 300 -13.32 -20.73 -18.37
N VAL A 301 -13.12 -19.42 -18.20
CA VAL A 301 -12.63 -18.90 -16.91
C VAL A 301 -13.72 -19.25 -15.88
N PRO A 302 -13.38 -19.93 -14.76
CA PRO A 302 -14.38 -20.30 -13.78
C PRO A 302 -15.18 -19.07 -13.31
N PRO A 303 -16.54 -19.10 -13.35
CA PRO A 303 -17.36 -17.96 -12.91
C PRO A 303 -17.03 -17.51 -11.48
N ASP A 304 -16.67 -18.44 -10.61
CA ASP A 304 -16.27 -18.15 -9.23
C ASP A 304 -15.01 -17.28 -9.16
N TRP A 305 -14.05 -17.44 -10.08
CA TRP A 305 -12.84 -16.60 -10.08
C TRP A 305 -13.16 -15.15 -10.45
N LEU A 306 -14.09 -14.95 -11.40
CA LEU A 306 -14.55 -13.61 -11.77
C LEU A 306 -15.28 -12.96 -10.60
N ARG A 307 -16.20 -13.70 -9.96
CA ARG A 307 -16.91 -13.25 -8.76
C ARG A 307 -15.95 -12.91 -7.63
N THR A 308 -14.98 -13.78 -7.34
CA THR A 308 -13.97 -13.53 -6.29
C THR A 308 -13.10 -12.32 -6.62
N ALA A 309 -12.67 -12.16 -7.87
CA ALA A 309 -11.90 -10.98 -8.29
C ALA A 309 -12.70 -9.69 -8.09
N GLU A 310 -13.97 -9.68 -8.47
CA GLU A 310 -14.87 -8.53 -8.29
C GLU A 310 -15.10 -8.19 -6.80
N ILE A 311 -15.33 -9.22 -5.97
CA ILE A 311 -15.45 -9.06 -4.52
C ILE A 311 -14.17 -8.48 -3.91
N LEU A 312 -12.99 -9.01 -4.27
CA LEU A 312 -11.69 -8.54 -3.75
C LEU A 312 -11.31 -7.12 -4.25
N LYS A 313 -11.86 -6.68 -5.38
CA LYS A 313 -11.71 -5.31 -5.90
C LYS A 313 -12.67 -4.32 -5.28
N SER A 314 -13.71 -4.80 -4.60
CA SER A 314 -14.74 -3.92 -4.07
C SER A 314 -14.15 -2.90 -3.09
N LYS A 315 -14.65 -1.67 -3.18
CA LYS A 315 -14.37 -0.64 -2.20
C LYS A 315 -14.96 -1.05 -0.84
N PRO A 316 -14.38 -0.55 0.28
CA PRO A 316 -14.97 -0.77 1.60
C PRO A 316 -16.46 -0.38 1.59
N GLY A 317 -17.30 -1.24 2.16
CA GLY A 317 -18.75 -1.05 2.21
C GLY A 317 -19.21 -0.21 3.39
N GLU A 318 -20.43 -0.47 3.86
CA GLU A 318 -21.02 0.29 4.96
C GLU A 318 -20.22 0.11 6.25
N THR A 319 -20.13 1.18 7.03
CA THR A 319 -19.58 1.14 8.39
C THR A 319 -20.73 1.28 9.37
N ILE A 320 -20.89 0.30 10.25
CA ILE A 320 -21.92 0.28 11.28
C ILE A 320 -21.34 0.66 12.65
N ALA A 321 -22.21 0.86 13.63
CA ALA A 321 -21.80 1.03 15.02
C ALA A 321 -21.25 -0.29 15.60
N GLU A 322 -20.26 -0.19 16.46
CA GLU A 322 -19.74 -1.35 17.18
C GLU A 322 -20.83 -1.96 18.08
N SER A 323 -20.97 -3.28 18.02
CA SER A 323 -21.88 -4.05 18.87
C SER A 323 -21.08 -5.00 19.74
N LEU A 324 -21.16 -4.81 21.07
CA LEU A 324 -20.44 -5.63 22.03
C LEU A 324 -21.30 -6.79 22.52
N PRO A 325 -20.73 -7.99 22.72
CA PRO A 325 -21.49 -9.13 23.27
C PRO A 325 -22.14 -8.80 24.62
N ALA A 326 -23.39 -9.24 24.79
CA ALA A 326 -24.13 -9.09 26.05
C ALA A 326 -23.65 -10.06 27.14
N GLU A 327 -22.88 -11.08 26.78
CA GLU A 327 -22.34 -12.07 27.71
C GLU A 327 -21.42 -11.42 28.77
N GLU A 328 -21.51 -11.93 29.99
CA GLU A 328 -20.68 -11.56 31.14
C GLU A 328 -20.15 -12.82 31.86
N GLY A 329 -19.97 -13.90 31.11
CA GLY A 329 -19.52 -15.19 31.62
C GLY A 329 -18.88 -16.05 30.54
N GLY A 330 -18.09 -17.05 30.95
CA GLY A 330 -17.39 -17.92 30.01
C GLY A 330 -16.22 -17.24 29.31
N VAL A 331 -15.93 -17.66 28.08
CA VAL A 331 -14.88 -17.10 27.23
C VAL A 331 -15.43 -16.90 25.83
N PHE A 332 -15.22 -15.74 25.23
CA PHE A 332 -15.77 -15.42 23.91
C PHE A 332 -14.91 -14.39 23.17
N PRO A 333 -14.90 -14.42 21.82
CA PRO A 333 -14.24 -13.39 21.04
C PRO A 333 -15.07 -12.10 21.02
N VAL A 334 -14.42 -10.95 21.07
CA VAL A 334 -15.01 -9.67 20.71
C VAL A 334 -14.47 -9.26 19.35
N LEU A 335 -15.38 -8.96 18.41
CA LEU A 335 -15.08 -8.62 17.04
C LEU A 335 -15.19 -7.11 16.87
N HIS A 336 -14.05 -6.42 16.70
CA HIS A 336 -13.97 -4.98 16.50
C HIS A 336 -13.98 -4.60 15.00
N CYS A 337 -14.50 -5.48 14.14
CA CYS A 337 -14.69 -5.20 12.72
C CYS A 337 -16.08 -4.60 12.52
N VAL A 338 -16.15 -3.36 12.03
CA VAL A 338 -17.42 -2.64 11.84
C VAL A 338 -17.64 -2.14 10.42
N GLN A 339 -16.74 -2.44 9.50
CA GLN A 339 -16.86 -2.09 8.09
C GLN A 339 -16.86 -3.34 7.21
N GLU A 340 -17.77 -3.39 6.24
CA GLU A 340 -17.82 -4.47 5.25
C GLU A 340 -16.54 -4.49 4.39
N ILE A 341 -15.80 -5.60 4.47
CA ILE A 341 -14.56 -5.83 3.72
C ILE A 341 -14.44 -7.32 3.36
N PRO A 342 -13.87 -7.69 2.20
CA PRO A 342 -13.80 -9.09 1.78
C PRO A 342 -12.76 -9.87 2.60
N CYS A 343 -13.17 -10.48 3.72
CA CYS A 343 -12.25 -11.08 4.68
C CYS A 343 -12.90 -12.19 5.53
N ASP A 344 -12.44 -13.45 5.39
CA ASP A 344 -12.93 -14.61 6.14
C ASP A 344 -11.99 -15.33 7.15
N PRO A 345 -10.71 -14.93 7.41
CA PRO A 345 -9.79 -15.78 8.17
C PRO A 345 -10.29 -16.20 9.56
N CYS A 346 -11.04 -15.34 10.27
CA CYS A 346 -11.54 -15.65 11.61
C CYS A 346 -12.61 -16.75 11.61
N VAL A 347 -13.44 -16.83 10.56
CA VAL A 347 -14.43 -17.89 10.34
C VAL A 347 -13.70 -19.19 10.02
N SER A 348 -12.80 -19.14 9.02
CA SER A 348 -12.09 -20.29 8.47
C SER A 348 -11.22 -21.02 9.51
N VAL A 349 -10.63 -20.31 10.48
CA VAL A 349 -9.78 -20.95 11.50
C VAL A 349 -10.53 -21.42 12.75
N CYS A 350 -11.82 -21.08 12.91
CA CYS A 350 -12.58 -21.35 14.13
C CYS A 350 -12.93 -22.85 14.23
N PRO A 351 -12.30 -23.64 15.12
CA PRO A 351 -12.54 -25.08 15.16
C PRO A 351 -13.91 -25.44 15.75
N GLN A 352 -14.62 -24.48 16.34
CA GLN A 352 -15.94 -24.68 16.95
C GLN A 352 -17.06 -24.07 16.10
N GLY A 353 -16.72 -23.39 14.99
CA GLY A 353 -17.72 -22.71 14.16
C GLY A 353 -18.44 -21.55 14.86
N CYS A 354 -17.90 -21.01 15.97
CA CYS A 354 -18.56 -19.95 16.73
C CYS A 354 -18.52 -18.56 16.08
N ILE A 355 -17.78 -18.40 14.98
CA ILE A 355 -17.72 -17.14 14.23
C ILE A 355 -18.24 -17.46 12.84
N VAL A 356 -19.25 -16.73 12.39
CA VAL A 356 -19.92 -16.94 11.11
C VAL A 356 -20.00 -15.62 10.35
N ILE A 357 -20.02 -15.69 9.02
CA ILE A 357 -20.45 -14.61 8.15
C ILE A 357 -21.77 -15.09 7.55
N GLU A 358 -22.83 -14.30 7.65
CA GLU A 358 -24.14 -14.71 7.15
C GLU A 358 -24.17 -14.64 5.60
N GLY A 359 -24.81 -15.62 4.96
CA GLY A 359 -24.93 -15.68 3.50
C GLY A 359 -23.63 -16.00 2.74
N ASP A 360 -23.67 -15.80 1.42
CA ASP A 360 -22.59 -16.18 0.49
C ASP A 360 -21.63 -15.01 0.17
N ASP A 361 -21.76 -13.87 0.86
CA ASP A 361 -20.96 -12.67 0.62
C ASP A 361 -19.93 -12.46 1.72
N MET A 362 -18.67 -12.76 1.42
CA MET A 362 -17.56 -12.60 2.37
C MET A 362 -17.26 -11.16 2.79
N ARG A 363 -17.95 -10.16 2.23
CA ARG A 363 -17.83 -8.76 2.65
C ARG A 363 -18.61 -8.47 3.93
N GLN A 364 -19.61 -9.29 4.25
CA GLN A 364 -20.39 -9.13 5.45
C GLN A 364 -19.54 -9.29 6.71
N LEU A 365 -19.97 -8.65 7.79
CA LEU A 365 -19.24 -8.66 9.04
C LEU A 365 -19.31 -10.03 9.72
N PRO A 366 -18.19 -10.52 10.28
CA PRO A 366 -18.21 -11.72 11.09
C PRO A 366 -19.00 -11.47 12.37
N GLN A 367 -19.80 -12.45 12.78
CA GLN A 367 -20.60 -12.42 14.00
C GLN A 367 -20.26 -13.61 14.89
N TYR A 368 -20.27 -13.38 16.20
CA TYR A 368 -20.16 -14.46 17.19
C TYR A 368 -21.54 -15.04 17.48
N THR A 369 -21.67 -16.38 17.45
CA THR A 369 -22.96 -17.07 17.58
C THR A 369 -23.47 -17.19 19.02
N GLY A 370 -22.68 -16.82 20.02
CA GLY A 370 -23.10 -16.74 21.43
C GLY A 370 -22.74 -17.93 22.33
N ASP A 371 -22.32 -19.08 21.78
CA ASP A 371 -21.95 -20.25 22.59
C ASP A 371 -20.87 -21.13 21.91
N GLY A 372 -20.20 -21.97 22.71
CA GLY A 372 -19.27 -23.01 22.26
C GLY A 372 -17.80 -22.60 22.15
N CYS A 373 -17.46 -21.34 22.42
CA CYS A 373 -16.07 -20.89 22.35
C CYS A 373 -15.23 -21.52 23.48
N ASN A 374 -14.11 -22.14 23.11
CA ASN A 374 -13.18 -22.77 24.05
C ASN A 374 -11.99 -21.86 24.44
N GLY A 375 -11.87 -20.69 23.82
CA GLY A 375 -10.79 -19.75 24.05
C GLY A 375 -9.44 -20.14 23.43
N CYS A 376 -9.43 -20.85 22.29
CA CYS A 376 -8.19 -21.25 21.62
C CYS A 376 -7.36 -20.09 21.01
N ALA A 377 -7.95 -18.90 20.89
CA ALA A 377 -7.34 -17.67 20.35
C ALA A 377 -6.83 -17.75 18.89
N ARG A 378 -7.26 -18.75 18.10
CA ARG A 378 -6.89 -18.85 16.68
C ARG A 378 -7.38 -17.67 15.84
N CYS A 379 -8.61 -17.21 16.07
CA CYS A 379 -9.18 -16.03 15.41
C CYS A 379 -8.41 -14.74 15.71
N VAL A 380 -7.95 -14.57 16.96
CA VAL A 380 -7.12 -13.44 17.41
C VAL A 380 -5.79 -13.43 16.66
N VAL A 381 -5.11 -14.57 16.62
CA VAL A 381 -3.78 -14.71 16.01
C VAL A 381 -3.81 -14.55 14.49
N ILE A 382 -4.81 -15.09 13.79
CA ILE A 382 -4.88 -15.03 12.32
C ILE A 382 -5.32 -13.65 11.81
N CYS A 383 -6.04 -12.87 12.62
CA CYS A 383 -6.72 -11.64 12.17
C CYS A 383 -5.76 -10.67 11.46
N PRO A 384 -5.97 -10.36 10.16
CA PRO A 384 -5.16 -9.38 9.44
C PRO A 384 -5.30 -7.96 9.98
N GLY A 385 -6.49 -7.59 10.44
CA GLY A 385 -6.80 -6.29 11.05
C GLY A 385 -6.36 -6.16 12.51
N LEU A 386 -5.93 -7.24 13.17
CA LEU A 386 -5.73 -7.30 14.62
C LEU A 386 -6.99 -6.89 15.41
N ALA A 387 -8.18 -7.01 14.81
CA ALA A 387 -9.45 -6.47 15.30
C ALA A 387 -10.28 -7.51 16.07
N ILE A 388 -9.64 -8.50 16.68
CA ILE A 388 -10.33 -9.52 17.48
C ILE A 388 -9.59 -9.66 18.80
N THR A 389 -10.30 -9.52 19.91
CA THR A 389 -9.82 -9.85 21.25
C THR A 389 -10.60 -11.03 21.81
N LEU A 390 -10.07 -11.67 22.86
CA LEU A 390 -10.76 -12.75 23.56
C LEU A 390 -10.92 -12.37 25.03
N VAL A 391 -12.16 -12.32 25.51
CA VAL A 391 -12.46 -11.97 26.91
C VAL A 391 -12.81 -13.26 27.66
N ASP A 392 -12.11 -13.52 28.77
CA ASP A 392 -12.25 -14.74 29.57
C ASP A 392 -12.61 -14.40 31.04
N TYR A 393 -13.87 -14.64 31.38
CA TYR A 393 -14.46 -14.42 32.71
C TYR A 393 -14.33 -15.64 33.63
N ARG A 394 -13.86 -16.80 33.14
CA ARG A 394 -13.93 -18.08 33.88
C ARG A 394 -13.12 -18.09 35.18
N LYS A 395 -12.03 -17.31 35.24
CA LYS A 395 -11.14 -17.24 36.40
C LYS A 395 -11.53 -16.15 37.39
N ASP A 396 -11.90 -14.98 36.88
CA ASP A 396 -12.18 -13.78 37.67
C ASP A 396 -13.28 -12.98 36.94
N PRO A 397 -14.54 -13.04 37.41
CA PRO A 397 -15.66 -12.37 36.75
C PRO A 397 -15.63 -10.84 36.83
N ASP A 398 -15.02 -10.27 37.87
CA ASP A 398 -14.93 -8.81 38.03
C ASP A 398 -13.73 -8.23 37.29
N TYR A 399 -12.66 -9.02 37.14
CA TYR A 399 -11.47 -8.67 36.38
C TYR A 399 -11.11 -9.75 35.34
N PRO A 400 -11.91 -9.89 34.28
CA PRO A 400 -11.64 -10.86 33.22
C PRO A 400 -10.27 -10.64 32.58
N THR A 401 -9.72 -11.72 32.04
CA THR A 401 -8.51 -11.64 31.22
C THR A 401 -8.89 -11.34 29.78
N VAL A 402 -8.34 -10.25 29.22
CA VAL A 402 -8.50 -9.90 27.80
C VAL A 402 -7.24 -10.27 27.05
N THR A 403 -7.37 -11.13 26.05
CA THR A 403 -6.26 -11.54 25.18
C THR A 403 -6.27 -10.70 23.90
N ILE A 404 -5.18 -9.97 23.69
CA ILE A 404 -4.99 -8.97 22.63
C ILE A 404 -3.91 -9.49 21.67
N PRO A 405 -4.11 -9.37 20.34
CA PRO A 405 -3.07 -9.68 19.37
C PRO A 405 -2.01 -8.57 19.35
N TYR A 406 -0.74 -8.94 19.40
CA TYR A 406 0.39 -8.01 19.42
C TYR A 406 1.45 -8.46 18.42
N GLU A 407 1.83 -7.58 17.49
CA GLU A 407 2.75 -7.89 16.37
C GLU A 407 4.01 -7.01 16.42
N PHE A 408 4.53 -6.76 17.63
CA PHE A 408 5.83 -6.13 17.85
C PHE A 408 6.78 -7.16 18.49
N LEU A 409 8.03 -6.75 18.71
CA LEU A 409 9.06 -7.65 19.25
C LEU A 409 8.68 -8.14 20.65
N GLU A 410 9.01 -9.39 20.97
CA GLU A 410 8.58 -10.02 22.23
C GLU A 410 9.23 -9.38 23.47
N ASP A 411 10.38 -8.72 23.29
CA ASP A 411 11.10 -8.00 24.35
C ASP A 411 10.52 -6.61 24.66
N THR A 412 9.53 -6.13 23.91
CA THR A 412 8.86 -4.84 24.20
C THR A 412 7.75 -4.96 25.24
N ILE A 413 7.40 -6.18 25.67
CA ILE A 413 6.35 -6.40 26.66
C ILE A 413 6.59 -7.64 27.52
N ALA A 414 6.49 -7.48 28.83
CA ALA A 414 6.69 -8.53 29.82
C ALA A 414 5.46 -8.72 30.73
N VAL A 415 5.38 -9.89 31.36
CA VAL A 415 4.39 -10.15 32.41
C VAL A 415 4.72 -9.27 33.63
N GLY A 416 3.73 -8.58 34.15
CA GLY A 416 3.84 -7.58 35.22
C GLY A 416 3.89 -6.14 34.73
N ASP A 417 4.06 -5.90 33.42
CA ASP A 417 4.06 -4.55 32.86
C ASP A 417 2.67 -3.91 32.96
N VAL A 418 2.64 -2.62 33.31
CA VAL A 418 1.44 -1.81 33.27
C VAL A 418 1.35 -1.16 31.89
N VAL A 419 0.34 -1.53 31.12
CA VAL A 419 0.14 -1.06 29.74
C VAL A 419 -1.12 -0.22 29.62
N THR A 420 -1.08 0.80 28.75
CA THR A 420 -2.27 1.58 28.39
C THR A 420 -3.07 0.86 27.33
N VAL A 421 -4.32 0.54 27.64
CA VAL A 421 -5.27 -0.10 26.73
C VAL A 421 -6.21 0.92 26.09
N LEU A 422 -6.56 0.67 24.83
CA LEU A 422 -7.39 1.56 24.03
C LEU A 422 -8.60 0.81 23.46
N ASP A 423 -9.65 1.56 23.18
CA ASP A 423 -10.77 1.06 22.37
C ASP A 423 -10.48 1.09 20.87
N MET A 424 -11.44 0.65 20.07
CA MET A 424 -11.32 0.53 18.61
C MET A 424 -10.86 1.83 17.94
N GLU A 425 -11.27 2.99 18.46
CA GLU A 425 -10.97 4.30 17.89
C GLU A 425 -9.69 4.93 18.45
N GLY A 426 -8.98 4.21 19.33
CA GLY A 426 -7.77 4.70 19.97
C GLY A 426 -8.03 5.61 21.17
N GLN A 427 -9.22 5.58 21.77
CA GLN A 427 -9.47 6.30 23.03
C GLN A 427 -8.91 5.49 24.20
N VAL A 428 -8.26 6.16 25.14
CA VAL A 428 -7.67 5.52 26.32
C VAL A 428 -8.77 5.01 27.25
N LEU A 429 -8.75 3.71 27.55
CA LEU A 429 -9.66 3.09 28.51
C LEU A 429 -9.08 3.04 29.91
N GLY A 430 -7.76 2.94 30.03
CA GLY A 430 -7.05 2.91 31.30
C GLY A 430 -5.71 2.17 31.23
N ASN A 431 -5.07 2.04 32.38
CA ASN A 431 -3.84 1.29 32.55
C ASN A 431 -4.13 -0.03 33.25
N VAL A 432 -3.64 -1.14 32.69
CA VAL A 432 -3.92 -2.50 33.16
C VAL A 432 -2.64 -3.33 33.21
N GLU A 433 -2.63 -4.35 34.06
CA GLU A 433 -1.47 -5.23 34.24
C GLU A 433 -1.47 -6.35 33.19
N THR A 434 -0.31 -6.59 32.58
CA THR A 434 -0.06 -7.74 31.71
C THR A 434 0.14 -8.99 32.54
N VAL A 435 -0.79 -9.94 32.43
CA VAL A 435 -0.76 -11.20 33.21
C VAL A 435 -0.22 -12.39 32.42
N ARG A 436 -0.14 -12.26 31.08
CA ARG A 436 0.31 -13.35 30.22
C ARG A 436 0.91 -12.82 28.92
N VAL A 437 2.04 -13.35 28.50
CA VAL A 437 2.59 -13.19 27.15
C VAL A 437 2.83 -14.58 26.58
N ARG A 438 2.32 -14.87 25.38
CA ARG A 438 2.45 -16.19 24.75
C ARG A 438 2.68 -16.08 23.25
N ASN A 439 3.72 -16.75 22.78
CA ASN A 439 3.93 -17.01 21.36
C ASN A 439 3.17 -18.29 20.90
N VAL A 440 2.59 -18.26 19.71
CA VAL A 440 1.88 -19.39 19.12
C VAL A 440 2.71 -19.93 17.96
N LYS A 441 3.30 -21.12 18.12
CA LYS A 441 4.19 -21.74 17.10
C LYS A 441 3.62 -21.82 15.68
N ALA A 442 2.29 -21.85 15.53
CA ALA A 442 1.61 -21.89 14.23
C ALA A 442 1.51 -20.52 13.53
N ASN A 443 1.88 -19.42 14.21
CA ASN A 443 1.94 -18.08 13.64
C ASN A 443 3.12 -17.33 14.28
N ASP A 444 4.27 -17.32 13.59
CA ASP A 444 5.59 -17.05 14.15
C ASP A 444 5.83 -15.58 14.57
N ARG A 445 4.92 -14.66 14.25
CA ARG A 445 5.12 -13.20 14.37
C ARG A 445 3.93 -12.44 14.95
N THR A 446 2.99 -13.14 15.60
CA THR A 446 1.88 -12.52 16.35
C THR A 446 1.83 -13.15 17.73
N ILE A 447 2.22 -12.39 18.76
CA ILE A 447 2.14 -12.84 20.15
C ILE A 447 0.77 -12.48 20.74
N LEU A 448 0.37 -13.24 21.75
CA LEU A 448 -0.86 -13.03 22.50
C LEU A 448 -0.52 -12.42 23.86
N VAL A 449 -1.03 -11.21 24.10
CA VAL A 449 -0.87 -10.49 25.34
C VAL A 449 -2.19 -10.57 26.12
N GLY A 450 -2.17 -11.22 27.27
CA GLY A 450 -3.29 -11.25 28.21
C GLY A 450 -3.14 -10.16 29.24
N VAL A 451 -4.12 -9.26 29.32
CA VAL A 451 -4.21 -8.21 30.34
C VAL A 451 -5.36 -8.47 31.30
N LYS A 452 -5.22 -8.05 32.55
CA LYS A 452 -6.29 -8.11 33.56
C LYS A 452 -6.97 -6.75 33.64
N ALA A 453 -8.25 -6.68 33.28
CA ALA A 453 -8.99 -5.43 33.18
C ALA A 453 -10.34 -5.48 33.92
N PRO A 454 -10.83 -4.37 34.48
CA PRO A 454 -12.19 -4.30 35.01
C PRO A 454 -13.24 -4.68 33.96
N LYS A 455 -14.28 -5.41 34.38
CA LYS A 455 -15.34 -5.89 33.47
C LYS A 455 -16.02 -4.78 32.66
N GLU A 456 -16.04 -3.55 33.16
CA GLU A 456 -16.66 -2.37 32.53
C GLU A 456 -15.92 -1.94 31.25
N ILE A 457 -14.61 -2.19 31.18
CA ILE A 457 -13.78 -1.85 30.02
C ILE A 457 -13.35 -3.09 29.22
N ALA A 458 -13.40 -4.29 29.80
CA ALA A 458 -12.83 -5.51 29.23
C ALA A 458 -13.30 -5.81 27.79
N LYS A 459 -14.59 -5.63 27.50
CA LYS A 459 -15.17 -5.83 26.16
C LYS A 459 -14.81 -4.74 25.16
N ARG A 460 -14.44 -3.55 25.63
CA ARG A 460 -14.06 -2.40 24.78
C ARG A 460 -12.59 -2.40 24.41
N ILE A 461 -11.74 -3.12 25.14
CA ILE A 461 -10.31 -3.18 24.87
C ILE A 461 -10.07 -3.81 23.50
N ALA A 462 -9.48 -3.04 22.59
CA ALA A 462 -9.20 -3.46 21.22
C ALA A 462 -7.70 -3.45 20.88
N GLY A 463 -6.86 -2.81 21.71
CA GLY A 463 -5.41 -2.72 21.49
C GLY A 463 -4.62 -2.15 22.66
N ILE A 464 -3.30 -2.07 22.48
CA ILE A 464 -2.32 -1.57 23.45
C ILE A 464 -1.54 -0.43 22.79
N ARG A 465 -1.36 0.69 23.48
CA ARG A 465 -0.56 1.82 22.99
C ARG A 465 0.91 1.40 22.92
N VAL A 466 1.60 1.75 21.84
CA VAL A 466 2.99 1.31 21.60
C VAL A 466 4.00 2.46 21.49
N GLN A 467 3.53 3.70 21.58
CA GLN A 467 4.37 4.90 21.57
C GLN A 467 3.92 5.88 22.66
N GLU A 468 4.84 6.71 23.12
CA GLU A 468 4.58 7.75 24.12
C GLU A 468 3.67 8.85 23.58
N GLU A 469 2.90 9.49 24.46
CA GLU A 469 1.90 10.50 24.07
C GLU A 469 2.54 11.78 23.54
N GLN A 470 3.67 12.19 24.14
CA GLN A 470 4.44 13.39 23.79
C GLN A 470 4.92 13.39 22.34
N ILE A 471 5.09 12.20 21.73
CA ILE A 471 5.48 12.05 20.32
C ILE A 471 4.44 12.67 19.38
N THR A 472 3.18 12.72 19.81
CA THR A 472 2.02 13.09 18.98
C THR A 472 1.47 14.48 19.29
N GLU A 473 2.12 15.21 20.20
CA GLU A 473 1.70 16.56 20.59
C GLU A 473 2.12 17.61 19.55
N PRO A 474 1.25 18.59 19.21
CA PRO A 474 1.62 19.66 18.32
C PRO A 474 2.58 20.66 19.00
N MET A 475 3.42 21.32 18.20
CA MET A 475 4.33 22.38 18.65
C MET A 475 3.56 23.68 18.94
N ASP A 476 4.09 24.51 19.84
CA ASP A 476 3.49 25.80 20.25
C ASP A 476 3.48 26.89 19.15
N HIS A 477 4.18 26.68 18.04
CA HIS A 477 4.35 27.63 16.94
C HIS A 477 4.18 26.95 15.58
N TYR A 478 3.65 27.70 14.59
CA TYR A 478 3.50 27.21 13.22
C TYR A 478 4.12 28.12 12.17
N VAL A 479 4.50 27.52 11.06
CA VAL A 479 5.14 28.21 9.92
C VAL A 479 4.07 28.61 8.90
N GLU A 480 4.09 29.87 8.47
CA GLU A 480 3.11 30.40 7.52
C GLU A 480 3.28 29.87 6.08
N ARG A 481 2.10 29.53 5.52
CA ARG A 481 1.58 29.40 4.14
C ARG A 481 2.48 28.95 2.97
N LEU A 482 1.80 28.26 2.04
CA LEU A 482 2.25 27.93 0.68
C LEU A 482 2.47 29.19 -0.16
N THR A 483 3.61 29.23 -0.86
CA THR A 483 4.06 30.35 -1.68
C THR A 483 4.35 29.90 -3.12
N ASP A 484 4.49 30.85 -4.05
CA ASP A 484 4.76 30.58 -5.48
C ASP A 484 6.10 29.84 -5.73
N ASP A 485 6.94 29.71 -4.71
CA ASP A 485 8.26 29.06 -4.70
C ASP A 485 8.21 27.52 -4.62
N VAL A 486 7.03 26.91 -4.41
CA VAL A 486 6.88 25.44 -4.33
C VAL A 486 7.39 24.77 -5.60
N ILE A 487 8.31 23.81 -5.49
CA ILE A 487 8.87 23.11 -6.65
C ILE A 487 7.88 22.05 -7.17
N ILE A 488 7.55 22.14 -8.46
CA ILE A 488 6.66 21.22 -9.18
C ILE A 488 7.47 20.22 -10.01
N CYS A 489 8.51 20.66 -10.73
CA CYS A 489 9.40 19.76 -11.46
C CYS A 489 10.75 19.68 -10.75
N ARG A 490 11.00 18.58 -10.02
CA ARG A 490 12.24 18.40 -9.25
C ARG A 490 13.49 18.32 -10.13
N CYS A 491 13.40 17.65 -11.28
CA CYS A 491 14.53 17.46 -12.18
C CYS A 491 15.05 18.78 -12.76
N GLU A 492 14.15 19.73 -13.02
CA GLU A 492 14.45 21.00 -13.70
C GLU A 492 14.28 22.20 -12.76
N ARG A 493 13.94 21.95 -11.48
CA ARG A 493 13.73 22.92 -10.40
C ARG A 493 12.70 24.02 -10.71
N VAL A 494 11.62 23.65 -11.41
CA VAL A 494 10.55 24.57 -11.80
C VAL A 494 9.53 24.73 -10.69
N THR A 495 9.17 25.96 -10.36
CA THR A 495 8.21 26.31 -9.29
C THR A 495 6.76 26.38 -9.76
N ALA A 496 5.81 26.34 -8.82
CA ALA A 496 4.39 26.48 -9.07
C ALA A 496 4.06 27.87 -9.64
N GLY A 497 4.74 28.91 -9.17
CA GLY A 497 4.58 30.27 -9.67
C GLY A 497 4.95 30.42 -11.14
N GLU A 498 6.02 29.77 -11.58
CA GLU A 498 6.44 29.76 -13.00
C GLU A 498 5.38 29.10 -13.90
N ILE A 499 4.82 27.97 -13.47
CA ILE A 499 3.76 27.27 -14.20
C ILE A 499 2.46 28.09 -14.22
N ARG A 500 2.05 28.61 -13.05
CA ARG A 500 0.84 29.41 -12.87
C ARG A 500 0.88 30.68 -13.73
N LYS A 501 2.04 31.33 -13.83
CA LYS A 501 2.22 32.50 -14.70
C LYS A 501 1.87 32.19 -16.15
N LEU A 502 2.35 31.07 -16.70
CA LEU A 502 2.04 30.67 -18.07
C LEU A 502 0.56 30.31 -18.25
N ILE A 503 -0.04 29.61 -17.29
CA ILE A 503 -1.48 29.29 -17.36
C ILE A 503 -2.32 30.58 -17.41
N LYS A 504 -1.96 31.59 -16.60
CA LYS A 504 -2.60 32.92 -16.60
C LYS A 504 -2.37 33.72 -17.88
N GLU A 505 -1.28 33.43 -18.61
CA GLU A 505 -1.03 33.98 -19.95
C GLU A 505 -1.85 33.28 -21.05
N GLY A 506 -2.64 32.24 -20.70
CA GLY A 506 -3.59 31.56 -21.58
C GLY A 506 -3.10 30.23 -22.16
N PHE A 507 -1.95 29.71 -21.70
CA PHE A 507 -1.45 28.42 -22.16
C PHE A 507 -2.25 27.26 -21.53
N THR A 508 -2.93 26.45 -22.35
CA THR A 508 -3.62 25.21 -21.93
C THR A 508 -2.95 23.92 -22.43
N ASP A 509 -1.87 24.04 -23.21
CA ASP A 509 -1.08 22.92 -23.73
C ASP A 509 0.13 22.62 -22.84
N MET A 510 0.22 21.40 -22.31
CA MET A 510 1.36 20.95 -21.49
C MET A 510 2.69 21.04 -22.25
N ASN A 511 2.69 20.88 -23.57
CA ASN A 511 3.89 21.03 -24.41
C ASN A 511 4.31 22.51 -24.56
N ALA A 512 3.36 23.44 -24.47
CA ALA A 512 3.66 24.87 -24.49
C ALA A 512 4.21 25.37 -23.14
N ILE A 513 3.81 24.75 -22.02
CA ILE A 513 4.43 24.96 -20.71
C ILE A 513 5.86 24.38 -20.65
N LYS A 514 6.06 23.20 -21.28
CA LYS A 514 7.33 22.49 -21.32
C LYS A 514 8.45 23.29 -21.98
N PHE A 515 8.19 23.99 -23.07
CA PHE A 515 9.22 24.67 -23.86
C PHE A 515 9.97 25.78 -23.07
N PRO A 516 9.31 26.74 -22.40
CA PRO A 516 9.99 27.78 -21.64
C PRO A 516 10.48 27.32 -20.27
N THR A 517 9.79 26.40 -19.59
CA THR A 517 10.14 26.00 -18.22
C THR A 517 11.04 24.78 -18.15
N ARG A 518 11.11 23.99 -19.22
CA ARG A 518 11.70 22.63 -19.24
C ARG A 518 11.02 21.64 -18.30
N ALA A 519 9.94 22.01 -17.59
CA ALA A 519 9.18 21.06 -16.79
C ALA A 519 8.78 19.85 -17.65
N MET A 520 8.86 18.63 -17.10
CA MET A 520 8.64 17.37 -17.83
C MET A 520 9.76 16.95 -18.80
N MET A 521 10.92 17.63 -18.82
CA MET A 521 12.09 17.24 -19.65
C MET A 521 13.18 16.46 -18.90
N GLY A 522 13.13 16.41 -17.57
CA GLY A 522 14.15 15.72 -16.79
C GLY A 522 14.07 14.20 -16.84
N ALA A 523 15.02 13.55 -16.16
CA ALA A 523 15.23 12.10 -16.17
C ALA A 523 13.98 11.25 -15.84
N CYS A 524 13.06 11.79 -15.04
CA CYS A 524 11.83 11.09 -14.72
C CYS A 524 10.84 11.01 -15.90
N GLY A 525 11.05 11.73 -17.00
CA GLY A 525 10.18 11.70 -18.18
C GLY A 525 8.75 12.12 -17.87
N ALA A 526 8.56 13.17 -17.07
CA ALA A 526 7.26 13.72 -16.64
C ALA A 526 6.47 12.89 -15.62
N LYS A 527 6.95 11.69 -15.22
CA LYS A 527 6.20 10.75 -14.36
C LYS A 527 5.79 11.32 -13.01
N THR A 528 6.54 12.29 -12.49
CA THR A 528 6.28 12.93 -11.18
C THR A 528 5.47 14.22 -11.34
N CYS A 529 5.89 15.11 -12.25
CA CYS A 529 5.39 16.48 -12.29
C CYS A 529 4.18 16.68 -13.22
N ALA A 530 3.86 15.76 -14.14
CA ALA A 530 2.74 15.92 -15.07
C ALA A 530 1.40 16.08 -14.33
N ASN A 531 1.10 15.19 -13.38
CA ASN A 531 -0.14 15.25 -12.60
C ASN A 531 -0.19 16.47 -11.66
N LEU A 532 0.96 16.94 -11.17
CA LEU A 532 1.04 18.18 -10.40
C LEU A 532 0.70 19.41 -11.27
N ILE A 533 1.18 19.46 -12.51
CA ILE A 533 0.85 20.54 -13.45
C ILE A 533 -0.64 20.52 -13.80
N LYS A 534 -1.25 19.35 -14.04
CA LYS A 534 -2.70 19.21 -14.25
C LYS A 534 -3.51 19.72 -13.07
N ARG A 535 -3.02 19.50 -11.85
CA ARG A 535 -3.66 20.05 -10.65
C ARG A 535 -3.61 21.58 -10.64
N ILE A 536 -2.50 22.21 -11.03
CA ILE A 536 -2.40 23.67 -11.13
C ILE A 536 -3.38 24.21 -12.18
N PHE A 537 -3.53 23.55 -13.33
CA PHE A 537 -4.56 23.89 -14.32
C PHE A 537 -5.96 23.93 -13.70
N LYS A 538 -6.32 22.89 -12.95
CA LYS A 538 -7.60 22.81 -12.25
C LYS A 538 -7.77 23.90 -11.19
N GLU A 539 -6.71 24.21 -10.44
CA GLU A 539 -6.70 25.28 -9.43
C GLU A 539 -6.92 26.67 -10.06
N GLU A 540 -6.39 26.91 -11.26
CA GLU A 540 -6.62 28.13 -12.05
C GLU A 540 -7.95 28.11 -12.83
N GLY A 541 -8.78 27.06 -12.65
CA GLY A 541 -10.11 26.97 -13.22
C GLY A 541 -10.19 26.46 -14.66
N ILE A 542 -9.11 25.87 -15.21
CA ILE A 542 -9.09 25.30 -16.56
C ILE A 542 -9.72 23.89 -16.54
N PRO A 543 -10.76 23.62 -17.35
CA PRO A 543 -11.38 22.29 -17.45
C PRO A 543 -10.42 21.25 -18.06
N GLU A 544 -10.47 20.00 -17.59
CA GLU A 544 -9.60 18.92 -18.07
C GLU A 544 -9.76 18.65 -19.59
N SER A 545 -10.95 18.90 -20.14
CA SER A 545 -11.22 18.77 -21.58
C SER A 545 -10.46 19.77 -22.47
N GLU A 546 -9.95 20.86 -21.90
CA GLU A 546 -9.21 21.91 -22.62
C GLU A 546 -7.69 21.71 -22.52
N ILE A 547 -7.24 20.77 -21.69
CA ILE A 547 -5.82 20.51 -21.45
C ILE A 547 -5.29 19.58 -22.54
N VAL A 548 -4.27 20.05 -23.28
CA VAL A 548 -3.56 19.19 -24.24
C VAL A 548 -2.43 18.47 -23.51
N GLU A 549 -2.47 17.13 -23.53
CA GLU A 549 -1.50 16.26 -22.86
C GLU A 549 -0.08 16.37 -23.44
N ASN A 550 0.92 16.06 -22.60
CA ASN A 550 2.30 16.03 -23.05
C ASN A 550 2.56 14.86 -24.02
N VAL A 551 3.36 15.11 -25.06
CA VAL A 551 3.75 14.04 -26.00
C VAL A 551 4.72 13.06 -25.33
N GLN A 552 4.33 11.80 -25.23
CA GLN A 552 5.17 10.71 -24.72
C GLN A 552 6.14 10.22 -25.80
N ARG A 553 7.41 10.03 -25.42
CA ARG A 553 8.47 9.56 -26.32
C ARG A 553 8.70 8.05 -26.19
N PRO A 554 9.29 7.38 -27.20
CA PRO A 554 9.29 5.91 -27.28
C PRO A 554 10.00 5.18 -26.14
N LEU A 555 11.07 5.77 -25.59
CA LEU A 555 11.74 5.23 -24.41
C LEU A 555 10.99 5.69 -23.16
N PHE A 556 10.43 4.73 -22.43
CA PHE A 556 9.72 5.00 -21.18
C PHE A 556 10.67 5.15 -19.99
N MET A 557 11.96 4.86 -20.17
CA MET A 557 13.00 5.07 -19.17
C MET A 557 14.34 5.39 -19.83
N GLU A 558 15.24 5.99 -19.05
CA GLU A 558 16.59 6.29 -19.52
C GLU A 558 17.39 5.02 -19.73
N VAL A 559 18.14 5.00 -20.83
CA VAL A 559 19.05 3.91 -21.19
C VAL A 559 20.35 4.56 -21.67
N PRO A 560 21.51 4.20 -21.09
CA PRO A 560 22.79 4.71 -21.57
C PRO A 560 23.00 4.38 -23.05
N LEU A 561 23.49 5.35 -23.84
CA LEU A 561 23.65 5.16 -25.29
C LEU A 561 24.54 3.96 -25.65
N GLY A 562 25.60 3.71 -24.86
CA GLY A 562 26.50 2.57 -25.05
C GLY A 562 25.79 1.21 -25.04
N VAL A 563 24.70 1.08 -24.28
CA VAL A 563 23.89 -0.16 -24.21
C VAL A 563 23.20 -0.45 -25.54
N PHE A 564 22.73 0.57 -26.26
CA PHE A 564 22.16 0.39 -27.60
C PHE A 564 23.23 0.05 -28.64
N CYS A 565 24.43 0.60 -28.48
CA CYS A 565 25.56 0.35 -29.38
C CYS A 565 26.28 -0.97 -29.09
N GLN A 566 25.94 -1.67 -28.00
CA GLN A 566 26.69 -2.82 -27.47
C GLN A 566 28.17 -2.50 -27.26
N VAL A 567 28.48 -1.27 -26.86
CA VAL A 567 29.83 -0.81 -26.53
C VAL A 567 29.93 -0.73 -25.01
N GLU A 568 30.80 -1.53 -24.41
CA GLU A 568 31.17 -1.34 -23.01
C GLU A 568 31.90 0.01 -22.90
N GLY A 569 31.38 0.91 -22.08
CA GLY A 569 32.02 2.21 -21.86
C GLY A 569 33.46 1.98 -21.40
N GLY A 570 34.44 2.51 -22.13
CA GLY A 570 35.83 2.50 -21.71
C GLY A 570 35.93 3.13 -20.33
N SER A 571 36.62 2.46 -19.41
CA SER A 571 36.99 3.02 -18.11
C SER A 571 37.87 4.24 -18.34
N HIS A 572 37.29 5.43 -18.35
CA HIS A 572 38.05 6.66 -18.13
C HIS A 572 38.38 6.76 -16.63
N GLU A 573 39.27 5.88 -16.15
CA GLU A 573 39.97 6.03 -14.87
C GLU A 573 41.50 6.10 -15.06
N GLU A 574 42.00 6.19 -16.29
CA GLU A 574 43.39 6.55 -16.56
C GLU A 574 43.43 7.93 -17.22
N GLU A 575 44.13 8.86 -16.55
CA GLU A 575 44.43 10.26 -16.92
C GLU A 575 43.36 11.32 -16.60
N LEU A 576 43.32 11.75 -15.33
CA LEU A 576 43.35 13.17 -14.95
C LEU A 576 43.86 13.37 -13.52
#